data_AF-A0A1U9ZQX1-F1
#
_entry.id   AF-A0A1U9ZQX1-F1
#
_cell.length_a   1.000
_cell.length_b   1.000
_cell.length_c   1.000
_cell.angle_alpha   90.00
_cell.angle_beta   90.00
_cell.angle_gamma   90.00
#
_symmetry.space_group_name_H-M   'P 1'
#
loop_
_entity.id
_entity.type
_entity.pdbx_description
1 polymer ?
#
loop_
_entity_poly.entity_id
_entity_poly.type
_entity_poly.pdbx_seq_one_letter_code
_entity_poly.pdbx_strand_id
1 'polypeptide(L)'
;MTRNSPDDATRKGTSAVDAIEGLLAFAASRPRWAASAAINSASEAIARSRALAAQSPGEHLPLLARCLNTTARLMLARGRATEALPLAQEAVALSRSIGGASLAVSLRRLAAAQEALQRFGDAAATLAEADRLPPPPG
;
A
#
# COMPACT_ATOMS: atom_id res chain seq x y z
N MET A 1 -3.19 -30.08 -27.08
CA MET A 1 -2.61 -30.17 -25.73
C MET A 1 -1.84 -28.88 -25.47
N THR A 2 -2.37 -28.07 -24.57
CA THR A 2 -2.03 -26.67 -24.31
C THR A 2 -0.64 -26.53 -23.68
N ARG A 3 0.30 -25.89 -24.40
CA ARG A 3 1.53 -25.36 -23.80
C ARG A 3 1.15 -24.13 -22.98
N ASN A 4 0.90 -24.31 -21.69
CA ASN A 4 0.85 -23.21 -20.74
C ASN A 4 2.31 -22.78 -20.48
N SER A 5 2.86 -21.98 -21.39
CA SER A 5 4.22 -21.47 -21.28
C SER A 5 4.35 -20.57 -20.05
N PRO A 6 5.46 -20.60 -19.30
CA PRO A 6 5.70 -19.71 -18.15
C PRO A 6 5.62 -18.21 -18.49
N ASP A 7 5.76 -17.86 -19.77
CA ASP A 7 5.52 -16.51 -20.33
C ASP A 7 4.06 -16.02 -20.17
N ASP A 8 3.08 -16.92 -20.16
CA ASP A 8 1.66 -16.55 -20.04
C ASP A 8 1.28 -16.14 -18.62
N ALA A 9 1.85 -16.81 -17.61
CA ALA A 9 1.65 -16.49 -16.21
C ALA A 9 2.29 -15.13 -15.84
N THR A 10 3.49 -14.86 -16.37
CA THR A 10 4.17 -13.58 -16.19
C THR A 10 3.45 -12.45 -16.94
N ARG A 11 2.99 -12.65 -18.18
CA ARG A 11 2.17 -11.66 -18.90
C ARG A 11 0.85 -11.34 -18.17
N LYS A 12 0.17 -12.35 -17.64
CA LYS A 12 -1.05 -12.17 -16.84
C LYS A 12 -0.78 -11.45 -15.51
N GLY A 13 0.31 -11.79 -14.83
CA GLY A 13 0.76 -11.12 -13.61
C GLY A 13 1.04 -9.64 -13.83
N THR A 14 1.79 -9.30 -14.89
CA THR A 14 2.09 -7.90 -15.24
C THR A 14 0.82 -7.12 -15.62
N SER A 15 -0.10 -7.74 -16.35
CA SER A 15 -1.39 -7.12 -16.69
C SER A 15 -2.25 -6.85 -15.45
N ALA A 16 -2.24 -7.77 -14.47
CA ALA A 16 -2.97 -7.58 -13.22
C ALA A 16 -2.36 -6.48 -12.35
N VAL A 17 -1.02 -6.39 -12.30
CA VAL A 17 -0.29 -5.31 -11.63
C VAL A 17 -0.62 -3.96 -12.26
N ASP A 18 -0.59 -3.87 -13.59
CA ASP A 18 -0.91 -2.63 -14.31
C ASP A 18 -2.35 -2.17 -14.07
N ALA A 19 -3.31 -3.10 -14.05
CA ALA A 19 -4.70 -2.80 -13.69
C ALA A 19 -4.84 -2.26 -12.26
N ILE A 20 -4.08 -2.81 -11.30
CA ILE A 20 -4.04 -2.32 -9.91
C ILE A 20 -3.45 -0.90 -9.85
N GLU A 21 -2.34 -0.66 -10.55
CA GLU A 21 -1.74 0.67 -10.63
C GLU A 21 -2.68 1.68 -11.30
N GLY A 22 -3.39 1.29 -12.35
CA GLY A 22 -4.41 2.10 -13.01
C GLY A 22 -5.56 2.49 -12.06
N LEU A 23 -6.04 1.56 -11.24
CA LEU A 23 -7.05 1.84 -10.21
C LEU A 23 -6.55 2.82 -9.14
N LEU A 24 -5.29 2.68 -8.70
CA LEU A 24 -4.68 3.60 -7.74
C LEU A 24 -4.46 4.99 -8.33
N ALA A 25 -3.96 5.08 -9.56
CA ALA A 25 -3.77 6.33 -10.28
C ALA A 25 -5.11 7.04 -10.49
N PHE A 26 -6.14 6.29 -10.87
CA PHE A 26 -7.50 6.81 -10.98
C PHE A 26 -7.99 7.37 -9.64
N ALA A 27 -7.85 6.63 -8.54
CA ALA A 27 -8.25 7.09 -7.20
C ALA A 27 -7.49 8.35 -6.74
N ALA A 28 -6.23 8.49 -7.16
CA ALA A 28 -5.39 9.64 -6.85
C ALA A 28 -5.74 10.89 -7.65
N SER A 29 -6.13 10.74 -8.91
CA SER A 29 -6.54 11.84 -9.77
C SER A 29 -7.94 12.38 -9.43
N ARG A 30 -8.70 11.68 -8.59
CA ARG A 30 -10.05 12.14 -8.21
C ARG A 30 -10.00 13.27 -7.18
N PRO A 31 -10.78 14.34 -7.39
CA PRO A 31 -10.85 15.44 -6.43
C PRO A 31 -11.41 14.98 -5.09
N ARG A 32 -11.13 15.74 -4.03
CA ARG A 32 -11.54 15.39 -2.64
C ARG A 32 -13.04 15.13 -2.50
N TRP A 33 -13.88 15.80 -3.28
CA TRP A 33 -15.34 15.67 -3.24
C TRP A 33 -15.88 14.43 -3.98
N ALA A 34 -15.08 13.79 -4.84
CA ALA A 34 -15.40 12.52 -5.48
C ALA A 34 -14.88 11.32 -4.64
N ALA A 35 -15.05 11.40 -3.31
CA ALA A 35 -14.45 10.48 -2.36
C ALA A 35 -14.89 9.03 -2.61
N SER A 36 -16.18 8.77 -2.84
CA SER A 36 -16.70 7.41 -3.00
C SER A 36 -16.09 6.65 -4.18
N ALA A 37 -15.93 7.30 -5.34
CA ALA A 37 -15.30 6.65 -6.50
C ALA A 37 -13.82 6.34 -6.23
N ALA A 38 -13.09 7.26 -5.60
CA ALA A 38 -11.69 7.05 -5.24
C ALA A 38 -11.53 5.92 -4.21
N ILE A 39 -12.39 5.87 -3.20
CA ILE A 39 -12.42 4.82 -2.19
C ILE A 39 -12.71 3.47 -2.84
N ASN A 40 -13.72 3.39 -3.71
CA ASN A 40 -14.10 2.15 -4.37
C ASN A 40 -12.94 1.60 -5.21
N SER A 41 -12.30 2.43 -6.04
CA SER A 41 -11.15 2.00 -6.84
C SER A 41 -9.96 1.58 -5.97
N ALA A 42 -9.70 2.28 -4.87
CA ALA A 42 -8.62 1.92 -3.96
C ALA A 42 -8.90 0.62 -3.19
N SER A 43 -10.14 0.40 -2.75
CA SER A 43 -10.58 -0.85 -2.13
C SER A 43 -10.50 -2.02 -3.09
N GLU A 44 -10.87 -1.81 -4.36
CA GLU A 44 -10.75 -2.83 -5.39
C GLU A 44 -9.29 -3.19 -5.69
N ALA A 45 -8.40 -2.19 -5.75
CA ALA A 45 -6.95 -2.41 -5.88
C ALA A 45 -6.39 -3.25 -4.71
N ILE A 46 -6.82 -2.97 -3.47
CA ILE A 46 -6.44 -3.76 -2.29
C ILE A 46 -6.99 -5.19 -2.38
N ALA A 47 -8.25 -5.36 -2.76
CA ALA A 47 -8.85 -6.69 -2.89
C ALA A 47 -8.13 -7.55 -3.94
N ARG A 48 -7.83 -6.97 -5.11
CA ARG A 48 -7.10 -7.66 -6.18
C ARG A 48 -5.66 -8.00 -5.77
N SER A 49 -4.94 -7.06 -5.14
CA SER A 49 -3.59 -7.32 -4.66
C SER A 49 -3.55 -8.37 -3.53
N ARG A 50 -4.55 -8.42 -2.64
CA ARG A 50 -4.68 -9.50 -1.65
C ARG A 50 -4.91 -10.86 -2.31
N ALA A 51 -5.76 -10.95 -3.32
CA ALA A 51 -5.99 -12.19 -4.05
C ALA A 51 -4.71 -12.69 -4.76
N LEU A 52 -3.91 -11.78 -5.29
CA LEU A 52 -2.59 -12.12 -5.86
C LEU A 52 -1.60 -12.56 -4.78
N ALA A 53 -1.51 -11.83 -3.67
CA ALA A 53 -0.64 -12.17 -2.54
C ALA A 53 -1.02 -13.51 -1.89
N ALA A 54 -2.30 -13.91 -1.92
CA ALA A 54 -2.73 -15.22 -1.45
C ALA A 54 -2.24 -16.37 -2.37
N GLN A 55 -2.10 -16.12 -3.66
CA GLN A 55 -1.61 -17.10 -4.64
C GLN A 55 -0.07 -17.18 -4.65
N SER A 56 0.60 -16.03 -4.69
CA SER A 56 2.05 -15.92 -4.70
C SER A 56 2.51 -14.81 -3.74
N PRO A 57 2.64 -15.10 -2.43
CA PRO A 57 2.98 -14.09 -1.43
C PRO A 57 4.33 -13.43 -1.71
N GLY A 58 5.35 -14.20 -2.11
CA GLY A 58 6.70 -13.67 -2.33
C GLY A 58 6.77 -12.54 -3.37
N GLU A 59 6.00 -12.64 -4.45
CA GLU A 59 6.02 -11.65 -5.54
C GLU A 59 5.03 -10.49 -5.33
N HIS A 60 3.91 -10.76 -4.66
CA HIS A 60 2.79 -9.81 -4.61
C HIS A 60 2.59 -9.14 -3.24
N LEU A 61 3.25 -9.59 -2.18
CA LEU A 61 3.28 -8.87 -0.89
C LEU A 61 3.81 -7.42 -1.03
N PRO A 62 4.89 -7.14 -1.80
CA PRO A 62 5.33 -5.77 -2.03
C PRO A 62 4.29 -4.91 -2.74
N LEU A 63 3.56 -5.50 -3.69
CA LEU A 63 2.47 -4.81 -4.39
C LEU A 63 1.32 -4.46 -3.43
N LEU A 64 0.92 -5.39 -2.57
CA LEU A 64 -0.13 -5.17 -1.57
C LEU A 64 0.28 -4.08 -0.57
N ALA A 65 1.51 -4.11 -0.07
CA ALA A 65 2.04 -3.05 0.81
C ALA A 65 2.03 -1.68 0.12
N ARG A 66 2.38 -1.60 -1.17
CA ARG A 66 2.32 -0.36 -1.96
C ARG A 66 0.88 0.13 -2.14
N CYS A 67 -0.08 -0.76 -2.37
CA CYS A 67 -1.50 -0.43 -2.48
C CYS A 67 -2.02 0.19 -1.17
N LEU A 68 -1.79 -0.50 -0.05
CA LEU A 68 -2.23 -0.05 1.27
C LEU A 68 -1.63 1.31 1.63
N ASN A 69 -0.33 1.49 1.39
CA ASN A 69 0.32 2.78 1.57
C ASN A 69 -0.33 3.86 0.70
N THR A 70 -0.49 3.62 -0.60
CA THR A 70 -1.08 4.62 -1.50
C THR A 70 -2.48 5.02 -1.06
N THR A 71 -3.32 4.06 -0.69
CA THR A 71 -4.67 4.31 -0.18
C THR A 71 -4.65 5.08 1.13
N ALA A 72 -3.77 4.74 2.09
CA ALA A 72 -3.61 5.51 3.32
C ALA A 72 -3.23 6.98 3.02
N ARG A 73 -2.39 7.24 2.00
CA ARG A 73 -2.06 8.61 1.56
C ARG A 73 -3.31 9.36 1.15
N LEU A 74 -4.12 8.70 0.34
CA LEU A 74 -5.32 9.26 -0.27
C LEU A 74 -6.39 9.56 0.77
N MET A 75 -6.47 8.75 1.83
CA MET A 75 -7.34 9.02 2.97
C MET A 75 -6.84 10.20 3.80
N LEU A 76 -5.54 10.27 4.09
CA LEU A 76 -4.95 11.40 4.82
C LEU A 76 -5.13 12.73 4.07
N ALA A 77 -4.88 12.76 2.77
CA ALA A 77 -5.08 13.95 1.93
C ALA A 77 -6.54 14.42 1.89
N ARG A 78 -7.49 13.54 2.20
CA ARG A 78 -8.93 13.85 2.31
C ARG A 78 -9.39 14.07 3.75
N GLY A 79 -8.48 14.14 4.72
CA GLY A 79 -8.79 14.35 6.14
C GLY A 79 -9.37 13.11 6.85
N ARG A 80 -9.33 11.93 6.23
CA ARG A 80 -9.91 10.68 6.76
C ARG A 80 -8.84 9.86 7.49
N ALA A 81 -8.20 10.47 8.49
CA ALA A 81 -7.06 9.86 9.19
C ALA A 81 -7.44 8.59 9.97
N THR A 82 -8.66 8.52 10.49
CA THR A 82 -9.21 7.34 11.18
C THR A 82 -9.26 6.11 10.28
N GLU A 83 -9.52 6.29 8.99
CA GLU A 83 -9.54 5.20 7.99
C GLU A 83 -8.16 4.92 7.40
N ALA A 84 -7.28 5.92 7.37
CA ALA A 84 -5.90 5.75 6.95
C ALA A 84 -5.07 4.90 7.93
N LEU A 85 -5.35 5.04 9.24
CA LEU A 85 -4.61 4.37 10.31
C LEU A 85 -4.57 2.84 10.14
N PRO A 86 -5.70 2.10 10.02
CA PRO A 86 -5.66 0.65 9.88
C PRO A 86 -4.95 0.20 8.60
N LEU A 87 -5.08 0.95 7.50
CA LEU A 87 -4.38 0.66 6.24
C LEU A 87 -2.87 0.79 6.39
N ALA A 88 -2.40 1.83 7.10
CA ALA A 88 -0.98 2.03 7.35
C ALA A 88 -0.41 0.98 8.32
N GLN A 89 -1.19 0.57 9.34
CA GLN A 89 -0.80 -0.51 10.26
C GLN A 89 -0.63 -1.84 9.52
N GLU A 90 -1.57 -2.19 8.65
CA GLU A 90 -1.46 -3.39 7.81
C GLU A 90 -0.25 -3.30 6.87
N ALA A 91 -0.01 -2.15 6.24
CA ALA A 91 1.15 -1.95 5.39
C ALA A 91 2.48 -2.16 6.14
N VAL A 92 2.59 -1.69 7.39
CA VAL A 92 3.75 -1.95 8.26
C VAL A 92 3.88 -3.45 8.56
N ALA A 93 2.79 -4.12 8.93
CA ALA A 93 2.81 -5.55 9.22
C ALA A 93 3.32 -6.38 8.02
N LEU A 94 2.84 -6.07 6.81
CA LEU A 94 3.33 -6.74 5.59
C LEU A 94 4.77 -6.36 5.27
N SER A 95 5.12 -5.09 5.41
CA SER A 95 6.46 -4.60 5.10
C SER A 95 7.52 -5.10 6.07
N ARG A 96 7.15 -5.54 7.28
CA ARG A 96 8.09 -6.20 8.21
C ARG A 96 8.59 -7.53 7.67
N SER A 97 7.77 -8.26 6.92
CA SER A 97 8.19 -9.50 6.24
C SER A 97 9.05 -9.24 5.00
N ILE A 98 8.94 -8.05 4.39
CA ILE A 98 9.67 -7.65 3.18
C ILE A 98 11.01 -6.98 3.54
N GLY A 99 10.99 -6.12 4.55
CA GLY A 99 12.14 -5.33 5.00
C GLY A 99 12.47 -4.10 4.14
N GLY A 100 13.59 -3.46 4.49
CA GLY A 100 14.21 -2.37 3.72
C GLY A 100 13.33 -1.13 3.52
N ALA A 101 13.39 -0.57 2.31
CA ALA A 101 12.69 0.67 1.95
C ALA A 101 11.16 0.59 2.13
N SER A 102 10.57 -0.57 1.87
CA SER A 102 9.12 -0.80 2.02
C SER A 102 8.66 -0.58 3.46
N LEU A 103 9.46 -1.05 4.43
CA LEU A 103 9.16 -0.86 5.85
C LEU A 103 9.28 0.61 6.25
N ALA A 104 10.35 1.30 5.81
CA ALA A 104 10.54 2.72 6.09
C ALA A 104 9.37 3.58 5.55
N VAL A 105 8.92 3.32 4.31
CA VAL A 105 7.78 4.04 3.72
C VAL A 105 6.49 3.79 4.50
N SER A 106 6.23 2.54 4.90
CA SER A 106 5.04 2.16 5.67
C SER A 106 5.03 2.79 7.07
N LEU A 107 6.17 2.80 7.76
CA LEU A 107 6.29 3.43 9.09
C LEU A 107 6.05 4.93 9.01
N ARG A 108 6.66 5.63 8.04
CA ARG A 108 6.39 7.07 7.83
C ARG A 108 4.91 7.33 7.52
N ARG A 109 4.25 6.40 6.83
CA ARG A 109 2.81 6.54 6.56
C ARG A 109 1.97 6.36 7.81
N LEU A 110 2.32 5.40 8.65
CA LEU A 110 1.67 5.17 9.94
C LEU A 110 1.83 6.38 10.86
N ALA A 111 3.03 6.94 10.94
CA ALA A 111 3.30 8.17 11.69
C ALA A 111 2.41 9.33 11.23
N ALA A 112 2.33 9.59 9.93
CA ALA A 112 1.47 10.66 9.39
C ALA A 112 -0.01 10.47 9.76
N ALA A 113 -0.50 9.22 9.80
CA ALA A 113 -1.86 8.93 10.24
C ALA A 113 -2.06 9.16 11.74
N GLN A 114 -1.06 8.82 12.57
CA GLN A 114 -1.07 9.08 14.00
C GLN A 114 -1.04 10.59 14.30
N GLU A 115 -0.20 11.36 13.61
CA GLU A 115 -0.14 12.84 13.75
C GLU A 115 -1.48 13.50 13.41
N ALA A 116 -2.10 13.08 12.31
CA ALA A 116 -3.42 13.58 11.91
C ALA A 116 -4.53 13.22 12.93
N LEU A 117 -4.31 12.20 13.77
CA LEU A 117 -5.16 11.82 14.89
C LEU A 117 -4.71 12.39 16.24
N GLN A 118 -3.73 13.30 16.24
CA GLN A 118 -3.15 13.91 17.46
C GLN A 118 -2.48 12.89 18.40
N ARG A 119 -2.07 11.73 17.87
CA ARG A 119 -1.33 10.68 18.59
C ARG A 119 0.17 10.89 18.45
N PHE A 120 0.66 12.06 18.86
CA PHE A 120 2.03 12.48 18.62
C PHE A 120 3.10 11.56 19.24
N GLY A 121 2.82 10.97 20.41
CA GLY A 121 3.74 10.02 21.05
C GLY A 121 3.94 8.75 20.22
N ASP A 122 2.85 8.20 19.68
CA ASP A 122 2.91 7.03 18.80
C ASP A 122 3.61 7.35 17.48
N ALA A 123 3.36 8.54 16.91
CA ALA A 123 4.01 9.01 15.70
C ALA A 123 5.52 9.15 15.88
N ALA A 124 5.97 9.76 16.98
CA ALA A 124 7.39 9.91 17.29
C ALA A 124 8.07 8.55 17.45
N ALA A 125 7.43 7.60 18.14
CA ALA A 125 7.94 6.24 18.29
C ALA A 125 8.07 5.53 16.93
N THR A 126 7.07 5.70 16.06
CA THR A 126 7.04 5.09 14.73
C THR A 126 8.10 5.69 13.80
N LEU A 127 8.32 7.00 13.85
CA LEU A 127 9.40 7.66 13.10
C LEU A 127 10.79 7.25 13.62
N ALA A 128 10.95 7.14 14.93
CA ALA A 128 12.20 6.64 15.51
C ALA A 128 12.50 5.19 15.09
N GLU A 129 11.48 4.34 14.90
CA GLU A 129 11.66 3.02 14.29
C GLU A 129 12.14 3.14 12.83
N ALA A 130 11.54 4.04 12.05
CA ALA A 130 11.91 4.24 10.65
C ALA A 130 13.36 4.75 10.49
N ASP A 131 13.80 5.67 11.35
CA ASP A 131 15.15 6.24 11.31
C ASP A 131 16.25 5.26 11.76
N ARG A 132 15.89 4.23 12.52
CA ARG A 132 16.80 3.13 12.89
C ARG A 132 17.00 2.13 11.74
N LEU A 133 16.17 2.18 10.71
CA LEU A 133 16.35 1.31 9.55
C LEU A 133 17.58 1.75 8.76
N PRO A 134 18.40 0.81 8.27
CA PRO A 134 19.53 1.16 7.41
C PRO A 134 19.00 1.89 6.16
N PRO A 135 19.73 2.90 5.65
CA PRO A 135 19.35 3.57 4.41
C PRO A 135 19.24 2.51 3.29
N PRO A 136 18.28 2.66 2.35
CA PRO A 136 18.16 1.72 1.26
C PRO A 136 19.48 1.66 0.47
N PRO A 137 19.92 0.48 0.01
CA PRO A 137 21.05 0.42 -0.91
C PRO A 137 20.70 1.26 -2.15
N GLY A 138 21.58 2.23 -2.45
CA GLY A 138 21.45 3.12 -3.62
C GLY A 138 21.75 2.42 -4.92
#